data_AF-A0A354Q8I7-F1
#
_entry.id   AF-A0A354Q8I7-F1
#
_cell.length_a   1.000
_cell.length_b   1.000
_cell.length_c   1.000
_cell.angle_alpha   90.00
_cell.angle_beta   90.00
_cell.angle_gamma   90.00
#
_symmetry.space_group_name_H-M   'P 1'
#
loop_
_entity.id
_entity.type
_entity.pdbx_description
1 polymer ?
#
loop_
_entity_poly.entity_id
_entity_poly.type
_entity_poly.pdbx_seq_one_letter_code
_entity_poly.pdbx_strand_id
1 'polypeptide(L)'
;DQPTVEDTISILRGLKERYEIHHGVRIKDAALIAAATLSHRYISDRFLPDKAIDLMDEAAARLRVEINSMPAEMDEISRRILQLQIEKEALKKENDTASKERLKKLSKELAELQHSFDNLTLQWEKEKSALQDMSGLKQEIEEVRLQIERARQDYNLEEAARLEYGELPELEKRLKTTQSEEQSSKNQLLKEEVDAEDIAEIVGHWTGIPVQKLIEGEGEKLLRLPEQLHQRVVGQ
;
A
#
# COMPACT_ATOMS: atom_id res chain seq x y z
N ASP A 1 -22.09 -8.56 23.27
CA ASP A 1 -22.21 -7.23 22.63
C ASP A 1 -21.07 -6.98 21.68
N GLN A 2 -21.29 -6.18 20.63
CA GLN A 2 -20.22 -5.77 19.72
C GLN A 2 -19.25 -4.80 20.43
N PRO A 3 -17.95 -4.85 20.13
CA PRO A 3 -16.99 -3.88 20.65
C PRO A 3 -17.33 -2.46 20.20
N THR A 4 -16.91 -1.48 21.00
CA THR A 4 -16.96 -0.08 20.58
C THR A 4 -15.96 0.18 19.44
N VAL A 5 -16.02 1.38 18.85
CA VAL A 5 -15.03 1.82 17.85
C VAL A 5 -13.63 1.84 18.47
N GLU A 6 -13.48 2.30 19.72
CA GLU A 6 -12.20 2.36 20.43
C GLU A 6 -11.65 0.96 20.74
N ASP A 7 -12.50 0.04 21.18
CA ASP A 7 -12.14 -1.36 21.38
C ASP A 7 -11.69 -2.00 20.07
N THR A 8 -12.40 -1.71 18.97
CA THR A 8 -12.05 -2.23 17.65
C THR A 8 -10.71 -1.70 17.17
N ILE A 9 -10.41 -0.42 17.37
CA ILE A 9 -9.08 0.15 17.04
C ILE A 9 -7.99 -0.59 17.82
N SER A 10 -8.23 -0.91 19.09
CA SER A 10 -7.28 -1.63 19.93
C SER A 10 -7.07 -3.08 19.45
N ILE A 11 -8.14 -3.75 19.03
CA ILE A 11 -8.09 -5.07 18.39
C ILE A 11 -7.28 -5.00 17.09
N LEU A 12 -7.56 -4.03 16.21
CA LEU A 12 -6.84 -3.86 14.95
C LEU A 12 -5.34 -3.58 15.18
N ARG A 13 -4.98 -2.78 16.18
CA ARG A 13 -3.58 -2.54 16.56
C ARG A 13 -2.86 -3.82 16.98
N GLY A 14 -3.55 -4.72 17.70
CA GLY A 14 -3.01 -6.03 18.08
C GLY A 14 -2.87 -6.99 16.89
N LEU A 15 -3.71 -6.86 15.87
CA LEU A 15 -3.64 -7.68 14.65
C LEU A 15 -2.69 -7.10 13.59
N LYS A 16 -2.40 -5.80 13.65
CA LYS A 16 -1.64 -5.03 12.67
C LYS A 16 -0.38 -5.77 12.20
N GLU A 17 0.48 -6.16 13.13
CA GLU A 17 1.78 -6.76 12.81
C GLU A 17 1.63 -8.06 12.00
N ARG A 18 0.64 -8.88 12.33
CA ARG A 18 0.36 -10.13 11.61
C ARG A 18 -0.11 -9.89 10.18
N TYR A 19 -0.96 -8.89 9.96
CA TYR A 19 -1.43 -8.52 8.61
C TYR A 19 -0.35 -7.85 7.77
N GLU A 20 0.46 -6.98 8.38
CA GLU A 20 1.65 -6.40 7.72
C GLU A 20 2.60 -7.50 7.23
N ILE A 21 2.86 -8.51 8.06
CA ILE A 21 3.69 -9.67 7.70
C ILE A 21 3.04 -10.52 6.59
N HIS A 22 1.74 -10.80 6.70
CA HIS A 22 1.03 -11.66 5.75
C HIS A 22 0.98 -11.05 4.34
N HIS A 23 0.78 -9.73 4.26
CA HIS A 23 0.66 -9.00 3.00
C HIS A 23 1.97 -8.37 2.51
N GLY A 24 2.97 -8.24 3.37
CA GLY A 24 4.24 -7.58 3.04
C GLY A 24 4.06 -6.07 2.84
N VAL A 25 3.20 -5.43 3.65
CA VAL A 25 2.90 -3.99 3.59
C VAL A 25 3.01 -3.36 4.98
N ARG A 26 3.04 -2.02 5.06
CA ARG A 26 2.89 -1.29 6.33
C ARG A 26 1.46 -0.76 6.44
N ILE A 27 0.92 -0.68 7.64
CA ILE A 27 -0.44 -0.15 7.89
C ILE A 27 -0.34 1.03 8.85
N LYS A 28 -0.71 2.24 8.41
CA LYS A 28 -0.69 3.41 9.29
C LYS A 28 -1.76 3.31 10.36
N ASP A 29 -1.49 3.90 11.52
CA ASP A 29 -2.49 3.97 12.60
C ASP A 29 -3.77 4.71 12.14
N ALA A 30 -3.61 5.73 11.29
CA ALA A 30 -4.72 6.43 10.67
C ALA A 30 -5.62 5.51 9.82
N ALA A 31 -5.06 4.50 9.15
CA ALA A 31 -5.84 3.51 8.42
C ALA A 31 -6.66 2.62 9.36
N LEU A 32 -6.11 2.22 10.51
CA LEU A 32 -6.83 1.44 11.52
C LEU A 32 -8.02 2.23 12.08
N ILE A 33 -7.81 3.52 12.37
CA ILE A 33 -8.86 4.43 12.84
C ILE A 33 -9.94 4.59 11.76
N ALA A 34 -9.53 4.80 10.50
CA ALA A 34 -10.45 4.91 9.37
C ALA A 34 -11.27 3.62 9.19
N ALA A 35 -10.64 2.44 9.27
CA ALA A 35 -11.32 1.15 9.14
C ALA A 35 -12.40 0.97 10.21
N ALA A 36 -12.10 1.29 11.47
CA ALA A 36 -13.07 1.18 12.55
C ALA A 36 -14.21 2.23 12.43
N THR A 37 -13.87 3.49 12.15
CA THR A 37 -14.84 4.60 12.11
C THR A 37 -15.75 4.55 10.89
N LEU A 38 -15.19 4.34 9.69
CA LEU A 38 -15.95 4.31 8.43
C LEU A 38 -16.82 3.05 8.37
N SER A 39 -16.30 1.89 8.77
CA SER A 39 -17.12 0.67 8.80
C SER A 39 -18.26 0.75 9.81
N HIS A 40 -18.03 1.34 10.98
CA HIS A 40 -19.08 1.54 11.97
C HIS A 40 -20.22 2.41 11.42
N ARG A 41 -19.86 3.47 10.68
CA ARG A 41 -20.82 4.47 10.20
C ARG A 41 -21.57 4.08 8.93
N TYR A 42 -20.88 3.51 7.95
CA TYR A 42 -21.42 3.34 6.60
C TYR A 42 -21.75 1.90 6.23
N ILE A 43 -21.27 0.92 7.01
CA ILE A 43 -21.54 -0.51 6.79
C ILE A 43 -22.43 -1.00 7.95
N SER A 44 -23.75 -0.90 7.78
CA SER A 44 -24.72 -1.17 8.85
C SER A 44 -25.20 -2.63 8.92
N ASP A 45 -24.98 -3.41 7.87
CA ASP A 45 -25.39 -4.81 7.73
C ASP A 45 -24.42 -5.81 8.39
N ARG A 46 -23.28 -5.32 8.89
CA ARG A 46 -22.22 -6.09 9.55
C ARG A 46 -21.82 -5.48 10.89
N PHE A 47 -21.24 -6.30 11.76
CA PHE A 47 -20.87 -5.93 13.12
C PHE A 47 -19.36 -5.72 13.28
N LEU A 48 -18.98 -4.86 14.22
CA LEU A 48 -17.58 -4.77 14.65
C LEU A 48 -17.19 -6.02 15.47
N PRO A 49 -15.92 -6.44 15.49
CA PRO A 49 -14.76 -5.85 14.80
C PRO A 49 -14.58 -6.39 13.37
N ASP A 50 -15.33 -7.42 12.99
CA ASP A 50 -15.19 -8.20 11.75
C ASP A 50 -15.13 -7.34 10.48
N LYS A 51 -16.11 -6.45 10.29
CA LYS A 51 -16.12 -5.55 9.13
C LYS A 51 -14.91 -4.60 9.04
N ALA A 52 -14.29 -4.25 10.17
CA ALA A 52 -13.13 -3.37 10.18
C ALA A 52 -11.85 -4.16 9.88
N ILE A 53 -11.78 -5.41 10.33
CA ILE A 53 -10.70 -6.36 9.99
C ILE A 53 -10.71 -6.62 8.49
N ASP A 54 -11.87 -6.87 7.89
CA ASP A 54 -11.98 -7.10 6.44
C ASP A 54 -11.53 -5.91 5.61
N LEU A 55 -11.91 -4.68 5.99
CA LEU A 55 -11.45 -3.48 5.28
C LEU A 55 -9.94 -3.34 5.34
N MET A 56 -9.35 -3.60 6.51
CA MET A 56 -7.90 -3.57 6.69
C MET A 56 -7.22 -4.66 5.83
N ASP A 57 -7.79 -5.86 5.80
CA ASP A 57 -7.28 -7.00 5.02
C ASP A 57 -7.35 -6.73 3.52
N GLU A 58 -8.49 -6.26 3.02
CA GLU A 58 -8.68 -5.93 1.60
C GLU A 58 -7.76 -4.78 1.18
N ALA A 59 -7.57 -3.76 2.02
CA ALA A 59 -6.65 -2.67 1.74
C ALA A 59 -5.20 -3.15 1.64
N ALA A 60 -4.78 -4.00 2.57
CA ALA A 60 -3.45 -4.60 2.56
C ALA A 60 -3.24 -5.52 1.34
N ALA A 61 -4.25 -6.35 1.01
CA ALA A 61 -4.22 -7.22 -0.15
C ALA A 61 -4.16 -6.43 -1.47
N ARG A 62 -4.95 -5.36 -1.59
CA ARG A 62 -4.94 -4.48 -2.76
C ARG A 62 -3.59 -3.81 -2.95
N LEU A 63 -3.03 -3.24 -1.88
CA LEU A 63 -1.71 -2.60 -1.93
C LEU A 63 -0.62 -3.61 -2.31
N ARG A 64 -0.68 -4.84 -1.80
CA ARG A 64 0.25 -5.91 -2.19
C ARG A 64 0.18 -6.21 -3.69
N VAL A 65 -1.01 -6.22 -4.29
CA VAL A 65 -1.17 -6.41 -5.74
C VAL A 65 -0.56 -5.24 -6.50
N GLU A 66 -0.77 -4.00 -6.04
CA GLU A 66 -0.20 -2.80 -6.63
C GLU A 66 1.34 -2.82 -6.58
N ILE A 67 1.95 -3.18 -5.45
CA ILE A 67 3.41 -3.33 -5.31
C ILE A 67 3.99 -4.37 -6.27
N ASN A 68 3.24 -5.46 -6.52
CA ASN A 68 3.67 -6.51 -7.44
C ASN A 68 3.41 -6.20 -8.91
N SER A 69 2.70 -5.12 -9.20
CA SER A 69 2.35 -4.68 -10.54
C SER A 69 3.27 -3.56 -11.02
N MET A 70 3.34 -3.37 -12.33
CA MET A 70 4.11 -2.27 -12.91
C MET A 70 3.47 -0.93 -12.51
N PRO A 71 4.24 0.04 -11.95
CA PRO A 71 3.75 1.37 -11.65
C PRO A 71 3.16 2.07 -12.89
N ALA A 72 2.15 2.92 -12.68
CA ALA A 72 1.46 3.61 -13.77
C ALA A 72 2.41 4.43 -14.67
N GLU A 73 3.39 5.12 -14.07
CA GLU A 73 4.40 5.90 -14.80
C GLU A 73 5.25 5.02 -15.73
N MET A 74 5.61 3.81 -15.28
CA MET A 74 6.36 2.84 -16.08
C MET A 74 5.49 2.25 -17.20
N ASP A 75 4.21 1.96 -16.92
CA ASP A 75 3.28 1.45 -17.91
C ASP A 75 2.99 2.47 -19.03
N GLU A 76 2.90 3.77 -18.70
CA GLU A 76 2.79 4.85 -19.69
C GLU A 76 4.02 4.90 -20.62
N ILE A 77 5.22 4.84 -20.05
CA ILE A 77 6.48 4.82 -20.82
C ILE A 77 6.55 3.55 -21.70
N SER A 78 6.21 2.39 -21.14
CA SER A 78 6.18 1.11 -21.86
C SER A 78 5.24 1.16 -23.07
N ARG A 79 4.01 1.65 -22.87
CA ARG A 79 3.04 1.83 -23.97
C ARG A 79 3.55 2.80 -25.03
N ARG A 80 4.23 3.88 -24.63
CA ARG A 80 4.83 4.84 -25.56
C ARG A 80 5.97 4.23 -26.37
N ILE A 81 6.86 3.46 -25.72
CA ILE A 81 7.94 2.72 -26.39
C ILE A 81 7.35 1.79 -27.44
N LEU A 82 6.33 1.01 -27.09
CA LEU A 82 5.68 0.08 -28.03
C LEU A 82 5.11 0.81 -29.25
N GLN A 83 4.40 1.92 -29.06
CA GLN A 83 3.87 2.73 -30.17
C GLN A 83 4.97 3.19 -31.12
N LEU A 84 6.06 3.74 -30.58
CA LEU A 84 7.18 4.24 -31.36
C LEU A 84 7.94 3.11 -32.07
N GLN A 85 8.02 1.92 -31.47
CA GLN A 85 8.59 0.73 -32.11
C GLN A 85 7.75 0.29 -33.32
N ILE A 86 6.42 0.27 -33.20
CA ILE A 86 5.52 -0.05 -34.31
C ILE A 86 5.68 0.99 -35.44
N GLU A 87 5.70 2.28 -35.10
CA GLU A 87 5.92 3.37 -36.07
C GLU A 87 7.28 3.21 -36.78
N LYS A 88 8.34 2.88 -36.04
CA LYS A 88 9.67 2.60 -36.59
C LYS A 88 9.67 1.42 -37.56
N GLU A 89 9.00 0.31 -37.23
CA GLU A 89 8.92 -0.86 -38.11
C GLU A 89 8.11 -0.58 -39.38
N ALA A 90 7.07 0.26 -39.30
CA ALA A 90 6.32 0.70 -40.48
C ALA A 90 7.21 1.55 -41.41
N LEU A 91 7.90 2.55 -40.85
CA LEU A 91 8.74 3.47 -41.62
C LEU A 91 10.00 2.83 -42.22
N LYS A 92 10.47 1.71 -41.68
CA LYS A 92 11.59 0.94 -42.27
C LYS A 92 11.28 0.42 -43.69
N LYS A 93 10.00 0.28 -44.04
CA LYS A 93 9.56 -0.20 -45.36
C LYS A 93 9.49 0.94 -46.39
N GLU A 94 9.56 2.19 -45.94
CA GLU A 94 9.51 3.38 -46.76
C GLU A 94 10.91 3.84 -47.19
N ASN A 95 11.03 4.39 -48.40
CA ASN A 95 12.32 4.75 -49.01
C ASN A 95 12.55 6.25 -49.18
N ASP A 96 11.55 7.09 -48.87
CA ASP A 96 11.62 8.53 -49.02
C ASP A 96 12.52 9.21 -47.96
N THR A 97 12.95 10.43 -48.27
CA THR A 97 13.88 11.18 -47.43
C THR A 97 13.24 11.61 -46.10
N ALA A 98 11.95 11.92 -46.09
CA ALA A 98 11.24 12.32 -44.89
C ALA A 98 11.10 11.15 -43.90
N SER A 99 10.80 9.94 -44.39
CA SER A 99 10.79 8.71 -43.59
C SER A 99 12.14 8.41 -42.96
N LYS A 100 13.25 8.61 -43.69
CA LYS A 100 14.61 8.44 -43.14
C LYS A 100 14.95 9.44 -42.04
N GLU A 101 14.50 10.69 -42.17
CA GLU A 101 14.67 11.70 -41.11
C GLU A 101 13.80 11.41 -39.89
N ARG A 102 12.53 11.00 -40.10
CA ARG A 102 11.63 10.58 -39.01
C ARG A 102 12.18 9.37 -38.27
N LEU A 103 12.71 8.36 -38.97
CA LEU A 103 13.37 7.20 -38.37
C LEU A 103 14.52 7.58 -37.45
N LYS A 104 15.36 8.55 -37.84
CA LYS A 104 16.44 9.05 -36.97
C LYS A 104 15.90 9.70 -35.70
N LYS A 105 14.85 10.52 -35.81
CA LYS A 105 14.21 11.15 -34.63
C LYS A 105 13.58 10.09 -33.71
N LEU A 106 12.81 9.16 -34.28
CA LEU A 106 12.21 8.05 -33.54
C LEU A 106 13.24 7.19 -32.83
N SER A 107 14.38 6.90 -33.47
CA SER A 107 15.44 6.12 -32.83
C SER A 107 16.06 6.82 -31.62
N LYS A 108 16.12 8.16 -31.63
CA LYS A 108 16.60 8.94 -30.49
C LYS A 108 15.57 8.95 -29.37
N GLU A 109 14.31 9.26 -29.68
CA GLU A 109 13.20 9.24 -28.71
C GLU A 109 13.05 7.87 -28.05
N LEU A 110 13.15 6.78 -28.84
CA LEU A 110 13.14 5.42 -28.31
C LEU A 110 14.32 5.14 -27.38
N ALA A 111 15.53 5.58 -27.72
CA ALA A 111 16.70 5.37 -26.87
C ALA A 111 16.58 6.14 -25.54
N GLU A 112 16.07 7.37 -25.58
CA GLU A 112 15.82 8.19 -24.39
C GLU A 112 14.76 7.56 -23.48
N LEU A 113 13.62 7.14 -24.05
CA LEU A 113 12.54 6.48 -23.30
C LEU A 113 12.97 5.12 -22.74
N GLN A 114 13.71 4.32 -23.52
CA GLN A 114 14.22 3.03 -23.05
C GLN A 114 15.18 3.23 -21.87
N HIS A 115 16.11 4.18 -21.97
CA HIS A 115 17.01 4.49 -20.87
C HIS A 115 16.26 4.96 -19.61
N SER A 116 15.23 5.79 -19.78
CA SER A 116 14.37 6.20 -18.65
C SER A 116 13.64 5.01 -18.03
N PHE A 117 13.08 4.12 -18.86
CA PHE A 117 12.38 2.92 -18.42
C PHE A 117 13.31 1.95 -17.67
N ASP A 118 14.51 1.73 -18.18
CA ASP A 118 15.50 0.85 -17.55
C ASP A 118 15.94 1.40 -16.18
N ASN A 119 16.13 2.71 -16.06
CA ASN A 119 16.44 3.35 -14.77
C ASN A 119 15.29 3.18 -13.75
N LEU A 120 14.04 3.41 -14.17
CA LEU A 120 12.88 3.21 -13.31
C LEU A 120 12.72 1.74 -12.93
N THR A 121 13.01 0.81 -13.84
CA THR A 121 12.98 -0.63 -13.57
C THR A 121 13.98 -1.01 -12.50
N LEU A 122 15.23 -0.53 -12.61
CA LEU A 122 16.26 -0.77 -11.60
C LEU A 122 15.88 -0.20 -10.23
N GLN A 123 15.27 0.99 -10.21
CA GLN A 123 14.78 1.59 -8.97
C GLN A 123 13.64 0.75 -8.36
N TRP A 124 12.66 0.37 -9.16
CA TRP A 124 11.51 -0.44 -8.74
C TRP A 124 11.93 -1.81 -8.21
N GLU A 125 12.85 -2.50 -8.89
CA GLU A 125 13.39 -3.79 -8.45
C GLU A 125 14.10 -3.66 -7.09
N LYS A 126 14.87 -2.58 -6.91
CA LYS A 126 15.57 -2.30 -5.65
C LYS A 126 14.61 -2.01 -4.49
N GLU A 127 13.60 -1.17 -4.73
CA GLU A 127 12.56 -0.88 -3.73
C GLU A 127 11.81 -2.18 -3.36
N LYS A 128 11.45 -2.98 -4.36
CA LYS A 128 10.76 -4.26 -4.15
C LYS A 128 11.60 -5.26 -3.36
N SER A 129 12.90 -5.38 -3.64
CA SER A 129 13.77 -6.29 -2.88
C SER A 129 13.92 -5.83 -1.44
N ALA A 130 14.03 -4.52 -1.19
CA ALA A 130 14.13 -3.98 0.17
C ALA A 130 12.88 -4.34 0.99
N LEU A 131 11.68 -4.17 0.42
CA LEU A 131 10.43 -4.59 1.03
C LEU A 131 10.37 -6.10 1.34
N GLN A 132 10.87 -6.94 0.43
CA GLN A 132 10.93 -8.38 0.64
C GLN A 132 11.88 -8.74 1.80
N ASP A 133 13.05 -8.10 1.86
CA ASP A 133 14.02 -8.30 2.93
C ASP A 133 13.43 -7.89 4.29
N MET A 134 12.75 -6.74 4.36
CA MET A 134 12.02 -6.32 5.57
C MET A 134 10.95 -7.32 5.98
N SER A 135 10.16 -7.81 5.02
CA SER A 135 9.10 -8.78 5.28
C SER A 135 9.70 -10.08 5.81
N GLY A 136 10.84 -10.52 5.26
CA GLY A 136 11.60 -11.67 5.77
C GLY A 136 12.07 -11.46 7.21
N LEU A 137 12.68 -10.31 7.52
CA LEU A 137 13.09 -9.97 8.89
C LEU A 137 11.93 -9.96 9.88
N LYS A 138 10.76 -9.41 9.50
CA LYS A 138 9.57 -9.43 10.37
C LYS A 138 9.06 -10.86 10.60
N GLN A 139 9.10 -11.72 9.56
CA GLN A 139 8.73 -13.14 9.70
C GLN A 139 9.66 -13.89 10.65
N GLU A 140 10.98 -13.66 10.54
CA GLU A 140 11.98 -14.24 11.45
C GLU A 140 11.74 -13.80 12.90
N ILE A 141 11.46 -12.51 13.13
CA ILE A 141 11.12 -11.98 14.47
C ILE A 141 9.89 -12.68 15.05
N GLU A 142 8.83 -12.84 14.25
CA GLU A 142 7.60 -13.50 14.71
C GLU A 142 7.82 -14.98 15.00
N GLU A 143 8.63 -15.66 14.18
CA GLU A 143 9.00 -17.06 14.44
C GLU A 143 9.79 -17.20 15.75
N VAL A 144 10.76 -16.32 16.00
CA VAL A 144 11.51 -16.30 17.26
C VAL A 144 10.60 -15.99 18.45
N ARG A 145 9.64 -15.06 18.33
CA ARG A 145 8.64 -14.79 19.38
C ARG A 145 7.81 -16.03 19.69
N LEU A 146 7.35 -16.76 18.68
CA LEU A 146 6.61 -18.00 18.85
C LEU A 146 7.47 -19.09 19.52
N GLN A 147 8.76 -19.18 19.16
CA GLN A 147 9.70 -20.10 19.80
C GLN A 147 9.91 -19.75 21.29
N ILE A 148 10.02 -18.47 21.64
CA ILE A 148 10.11 -18.01 23.03
C ILE A 148 8.85 -18.41 23.80
N GLU A 149 7.66 -18.21 23.23
CA GLU A 149 6.40 -18.61 23.89
C GLU A 149 6.33 -20.12 24.12
N ARG A 150 6.71 -20.93 23.13
CA ARG A 150 6.79 -22.40 23.25
C ARG A 150 7.78 -22.83 24.33
N ALA A 151 9.00 -22.29 24.31
CA ALA A 151 10.03 -22.59 25.31
C ALA A 151 9.57 -22.22 26.73
N ARG A 152 8.83 -21.11 26.90
CA ARG A 152 8.21 -20.74 28.18
C ARG A 152 7.14 -21.73 28.62
N GLN A 153 6.27 -22.17 27.70
CA GLN A 153 5.24 -23.17 28.00
C GLN A 153 5.83 -24.53 28.40
N ASP A 154 6.94 -24.92 27.76
CA ASP A 154 7.67 -26.17 28.02
C ASP A 154 8.62 -26.07 29.23
N TYR A 155 8.64 -24.92 29.94
CA TYR A 155 9.57 -24.60 31.04
C TYR A 155 11.06 -24.69 30.66
N ASN A 156 11.39 -24.61 29.37
CA ASN A 156 12.76 -24.47 28.89
C ASN A 156 13.24 -23.01 29.02
N LEU A 157 13.52 -22.59 30.25
CA LEU A 157 13.89 -21.21 30.56
C LEU A 157 15.25 -20.78 29.97
N GLU A 158 16.16 -21.73 29.75
CA GLU A 158 17.48 -21.45 29.14
C GLU A 158 17.33 -21.05 27.67
N GLU A 159 16.55 -21.81 26.91
CA GLU A 159 16.27 -21.50 25.51
C GLU A 159 15.45 -20.21 25.37
N ALA A 160 14.43 -20.01 26.21
CA ALA A 160 13.65 -18.78 26.21
C ALA A 160 14.54 -17.55 26.46
N ALA A 161 15.45 -17.62 27.44
CA ALA A 161 16.37 -16.52 27.74
C ALA A 161 17.38 -16.25 26.61
N ARG A 162 17.90 -17.31 25.96
CA ARG A 162 18.83 -17.17 24.82
C ARG A 162 18.16 -16.46 23.65
N LEU A 163 16.92 -16.82 23.32
CA LEU A 163 16.17 -16.22 22.22
C LEU A 163 15.73 -14.78 22.57
N GLU A 164 15.21 -14.56 23.77
CA GLU A 164 14.67 -13.27 24.22
C GLU A 164 15.75 -12.18 24.40
N TYR A 165 16.93 -12.54 24.90
CA TYR A 165 18.01 -11.58 25.16
C TYR A 165 19.17 -11.64 24.16
N GLY A 166 19.18 -12.63 23.26
CA GLY A 166 20.20 -12.79 22.21
C GLY A 166 19.64 -12.50 20.83
N GLU A 167 18.97 -13.49 20.24
CA GLU A 167 18.57 -13.45 18.82
C GLU A 167 17.50 -12.39 18.52
N LEU A 168 16.46 -12.28 19.36
CA LEU A 168 15.37 -11.33 19.12
C LEU A 168 15.84 -9.86 19.08
N PRO A 169 16.63 -9.34 20.06
CA PRO A 169 17.15 -7.98 20.00
C PRO A 169 18.05 -7.71 18.79
N GLU A 170 18.82 -8.71 18.32
CA GLU A 170 19.63 -8.56 17.11
C GLU A 170 18.77 -8.37 15.86
N LEU A 171 17.72 -9.19 15.71
CA LEU A 171 16.78 -9.09 14.59
C LEU A 171 16.01 -7.76 14.62
N GLU A 172 15.51 -7.35 15.78
CA GLU A 172 14.81 -6.06 15.93
C GLU A 172 15.72 -4.87 15.61
N LYS A 173 17.01 -4.96 15.98
CA LYS A 173 18.00 -3.93 15.63
C LYS A 173 18.26 -3.88 14.11
N ARG A 174 18.36 -5.04 13.45
CA ARG A 174 18.52 -5.11 11.99
C ARG A 174 17.30 -4.50 11.29
N LEU A 175 16.09 -4.91 11.68
CA LEU A 175 14.84 -4.36 11.16
C LEU A 175 14.79 -2.84 11.28
N LYS A 176 15.13 -2.30 12.46
CA LYS A 176 15.13 -0.84 12.69
C LYS A 176 16.16 -0.10 11.83
N THR A 177 17.31 -0.71 11.59
CA THR A 177 18.35 -0.14 10.72
C THR A 177 17.85 -0.06 9.28
N THR A 178 17.34 -1.17 8.75
CA THR A 178 16.75 -1.25 7.40
C THR A 178 15.59 -0.25 7.22
N GLN A 179 14.68 -0.16 8.19
CA GLN A 179 13.57 0.82 8.19
C GLN A 179 14.05 2.27 8.09
N SER A 180 15.13 2.62 8.81
CA SER A 180 15.65 3.99 8.82
C SER A 180 16.34 4.38 7.51
N GLU A 181 16.96 3.41 6.83
CA GLU A 181 17.60 3.60 5.52
C GLU A 181 16.57 3.85 4.42
N GLU A 182 15.43 3.15 4.47
CA GLU A 182 14.32 3.33 3.53
C GLU A 182 13.62 4.68 3.70
N GLN A 183 13.28 5.09 4.93
CA GLN A 183 12.61 6.37 5.21
C GLN A 183 13.41 7.60 4.75
N SER A 184 14.71 7.46 4.54
CA SER A 184 15.58 8.55 4.08
C SER A 184 15.50 8.76 2.55
N SER A 185 14.88 7.84 1.82
CA SER A 185 14.76 7.89 0.35
C SER A 185 13.51 8.67 -0.06
N LYS A 186 13.68 9.93 -0.48
CA LYS A 186 12.57 10.86 -0.82
C LYS A 186 11.89 10.62 -2.19
N ASN A 187 12.43 9.74 -3.03
CA ASN A 187 11.86 9.37 -4.33
C ASN A 187 11.48 7.89 -4.27
N GLN A 188 10.31 7.55 -3.75
CA GLN A 188 9.76 6.20 -3.81
C GLN A 188 8.83 6.08 -5.02
N LEU A 189 9.03 5.06 -5.85
CA LEU A 189 8.09 4.71 -6.93
C LEU A 189 6.91 3.89 -6.40
N LEU A 190 7.12 3.20 -5.28
CA LEU A 190 6.13 2.34 -4.65
C LEU A 190 5.47 3.00 -3.44
N LYS A 191 4.14 2.86 -3.37
CA LYS A 191 3.40 3.07 -2.12
C LYS A 191 3.50 1.80 -1.28
N GLU A 192 4.06 1.92 -0.08
CA GLU A 192 4.34 0.78 0.80
C GLU A 192 3.40 0.72 2.01
N GLU A 193 2.61 1.78 2.20
CA GLU A 193 1.82 2.00 3.40
C GLU A 193 0.33 2.15 3.07
N VAL A 194 -0.51 1.40 3.79
CA VAL A 194 -1.96 1.56 3.78
C VAL A 194 -2.34 2.76 4.64
N ASP A 195 -3.06 3.68 4.02
CA ASP A 195 -3.52 4.95 4.59
C ASP A 195 -5.04 4.99 4.75
N ALA A 196 -5.53 6.03 5.41
CA ALA A 196 -6.96 6.27 5.58
C ALA A 196 -7.70 6.39 4.23
N GLU A 197 -7.03 6.90 3.20
CA GLU A 197 -7.57 7.02 1.84
C GLU A 197 -7.85 5.66 1.22
N ASP A 198 -6.96 4.68 1.39
CA ASP A 198 -7.13 3.32 0.84
C ASP A 198 -8.36 2.62 1.45
N ILE A 199 -8.56 2.80 2.76
CA ILE A 199 -9.76 2.32 3.45
C ILE A 199 -11.00 3.03 2.92
N ALA A 200 -10.94 4.35 2.75
CA ALA A 200 -12.07 5.12 2.24
C ALA A 200 -12.45 4.72 0.80
N GLU A 201 -11.47 4.39 -0.04
CA GLU A 201 -11.72 3.86 -1.38
C GLU A 201 -12.50 2.53 -1.35
N ILE A 202 -12.10 1.59 -0.50
CA ILE A 202 -12.78 0.30 -0.37
C ILE A 202 -14.20 0.48 0.19
N VAL A 203 -14.36 1.30 1.22
CA VAL A 203 -15.69 1.63 1.75
C VAL A 203 -16.55 2.29 0.67
N GLY A 204 -15.98 3.18 -0.14
CA GLY A 204 -16.67 3.80 -1.26
C GLY A 204 -17.11 2.78 -2.32
N HIS A 205 -16.28 1.78 -2.60
CA HIS A 205 -16.63 0.68 -3.50
C HIS A 205 -17.78 -0.17 -2.95
N TRP A 206 -17.73 -0.54 -1.67
CA TRP A 206 -18.75 -1.38 -1.03
C TRP A 206 -20.09 -0.67 -0.87
N THR A 207 -20.07 0.63 -0.56
CA THR A 207 -21.29 1.40 -0.21
C THR A 207 -21.82 2.26 -1.35
N GLY A 208 -21.04 2.46 -2.41
CA GLY A 208 -21.33 3.41 -3.50
C GLY A 208 -21.21 4.88 -3.09
N ILE A 209 -20.70 5.18 -1.89
CA ILE A 209 -20.52 6.55 -1.41
C ILE A 209 -19.22 7.12 -2.00
N PRO A 210 -19.22 8.30 -2.65
CA PRO A 210 -18.00 8.92 -3.16
C PRO A 210 -16.95 9.12 -2.07
N VAL A 211 -15.69 8.78 -2.36
CA VAL A 211 -14.55 8.84 -1.43
C VAL A 211 -14.37 10.24 -0.82
N GLN A 212 -14.59 11.29 -1.60
CA GLN A 212 -14.56 12.68 -1.14
C GLN A 212 -15.52 12.91 0.04
N LYS A 213 -16.71 12.32 -0.01
CA LYS A 213 -17.69 12.39 1.08
C LYS A 213 -17.32 11.50 2.26
N LEU A 214 -16.47 10.49 2.10
CA LEU A 214 -16.00 9.65 3.20
C LEU A 214 -14.88 10.34 3.98
N ILE A 215 -13.98 11.03 3.27
CA ILE A 215 -12.84 11.75 3.84
C ILE A 215 -13.27 13.08 4.48
N GLU A 216 -14.30 13.75 3.95
CA GLU A 216 -14.84 14.98 4.55
C GLU A 216 -15.19 14.79 6.04
N GLY A 217 -14.55 15.59 6.90
CA GLY A 217 -14.75 15.54 8.34
C GLY A 217 -16.17 15.93 8.74
N GLU A 218 -16.62 15.46 9.91
CA GLU A 218 -17.97 15.76 10.40
C GLU A 218 -18.25 17.26 10.53
N GLY A 219 -17.26 18.04 10.96
CA GLY A 219 -17.37 19.49 11.05
C GLY A 219 -17.63 20.16 9.70
N GLU A 220 -16.92 19.75 8.65
CA GLU A 220 -17.10 20.29 7.30
C GLU A 220 -18.45 19.92 6.69
N LYS A 221 -18.91 18.69 6.94
CA LYS A 221 -20.25 18.25 6.54
C LYS A 221 -21.35 19.05 7.23
N LEU A 222 -21.21 19.31 8.53
CA LEU A 222 -22.18 20.11 9.29
C LEU A 222 -22.22 21.56 8.80
N LEU A 223 -21.06 22.14 8.44
CA LEU A 223 -20.98 23.49 7.86
C LEU A 223 -21.73 23.58 6.51
N ARG A 224 -21.63 22.55 5.67
CA ARG A 224 -22.30 22.48 4.35
C ARG A 224 -23.73 21.95 4.41
N LEU A 225 -24.21 21.52 5.58
CA LEU A 225 -25.53 20.91 5.74
C LEU A 225 -26.68 21.86 5.33
N PRO A 226 -26.69 23.15 5.72
CA PRO A 226 -27.76 24.06 5.33
C PRO A 226 -27.87 24.23 3.81
N GLU A 227 -26.73 24.34 3.13
CA GLU A 227 -26.65 24.47 1.66
C GLU A 227 -27.15 23.22 0.96
N GLN A 228 -26.76 22.03 1.43
CA GLN A 228 -27.23 20.76 0.88
C GLN A 228 -28.73 20.54 1.11
N LEU A 229 -29.27 20.99 2.25
CA LEU A 229 -30.70 20.92 2.52
C LEU A 229 -31.48 21.86 1.57
N HIS A 230 -31.01 23.08 1.33
CA HIS A 230 -31.64 24.04 0.40
C HIS A 230 -31.66 23.55 -1.06
N GLN A 231 -30.73 22.69 -1.46
CA GLN A 231 -30.75 22.08 -2.81
C GLN A 231 -31.91 21.10 -3.00
N ARG A 232 -32.45 20.53 -1.92
CA ARG A 232 -33.56 19.56 -1.95
C ARG A 232 -34.87 20.10 -1.39
N VAL A 233 -34.79 21.10 -0.52
CA VAL A 233 -35.94 21.71 0.15
C VAL A 233 -36.02 23.17 -0.29
N VAL A 234 -37.07 23.49 -1.06
CA VAL A 234 -37.33 24.86 -1.51
C VAL A 234 -38.29 25.52 -0.53
N GLY A 235 -37.85 26.60 0.12
CA GLY A 235 -38.73 27.51 0.87
C GLY A 235 -38.81 27.31 2.39
N GLN A 236 -37.90 26.54 3.00
CA GLN A 236 -37.66 26.53 4.45
C GLN A 236 -36.18 26.72 4.77
#